data_AF-N9DR23-F1
#
_entry.id   AF-N9DR23-F1
#
_cell.length_a   1.000
_cell.length_b   1.000
_cell.length_c   1.000
_cell.angle_alpha   90.00
_cell.angle_beta   90.00
_cell.angle_gamma   90.00
#
_symmetry.space_group_name_H-M   'P 1'
#
loop_
_entity.id
_entity.type
_entity.pdbx_description
1 polymer ?
#
loop_
_entity_poly.entity_id
_entity_poly.type
_entity_poly.pdbx_seq_one_letter_code
_entity_poly.pdbx_strand_id
1 'polypeptide(L)'
;MHSLITVHLNFWPGSPMHRLKAVKSAIIPSIMQNLVRVMNLSSLDLNLIVLLILLACGIFSHNSAVSIAAGVLIVFRITPLNEFFPYLQQHGLNIGIIILTIGVLTPIASGKIPGDAILKSFLSWKSLLAIAIGLLVAWLGGRGVKLMSNQPDIVAGLLIGTVAGVAVLRGVPVGPLIAAGILSLLIGSGQ
;
A
#
# COMPACT_ATOMS: atom_id res chain seq x y z
N MET A 1 37.86 21.93 34.95
CA MET A 1 36.85 22.70 34.19
C MET A 1 36.12 21.86 33.11
N HIS A 2 36.12 20.52 33.17
CA HIS A 2 35.49 19.67 32.13
C HIS A 2 34.13 19.06 32.54
N SER A 3 33.73 19.12 33.81
CA SER A 3 32.51 18.46 34.30
C SER A 3 31.26 19.33 34.33
N LEU A 4 31.39 20.64 34.08
CA LEU A 4 30.27 21.61 34.11
C LEU A 4 29.61 21.78 32.73
N ILE A 5 30.29 21.43 31.64
CA ILE A 5 29.76 21.56 30.27
C ILE A 5 28.80 20.40 29.95
N THR A 6 29.04 19.22 30.51
CA THR A 6 28.20 18.03 30.27
C THR A 6 26.82 18.10 30.93
N VAL A 7 26.70 18.80 32.07
CA VAL A 7 25.39 18.98 32.76
C VAL A 7 24.53 20.03 32.06
N HIS A 8 25.14 21.04 31.46
CA HIS A 8 24.42 22.14 30.80
C HIS A 8 23.86 21.77 29.41
N LEU A 9 24.38 20.72 28.75
CA LEU A 9 23.89 20.21 27.46
C LEU A 9 22.66 19.28 27.58
N ASN A 10 22.45 18.67 28.74
CA ASN A 10 21.26 17.85 29.01
C ASN A 10 20.02 18.66 29.40
N PHE A 11 20.19 19.96 29.71
CA PHE A 11 19.13 20.86 30.17
C PHE A 11 18.79 21.95 29.13
N TRP A 12 19.21 21.78 27.86
CA TRP A 12 18.81 22.66 26.77
C TRP A 12 17.52 22.16 26.12
N PRO A 13 16.43 22.96 26.07
CA PRO A 13 15.19 22.58 25.39
C PRO A 13 15.46 22.49 23.89
N GLY A 14 15.62 21.25 23.39
CA GLY A 14 15.97 20.96 21.99
C GLY A 14 17.11 19.97 21.80
N SER A 15 17.78 19.50 22.86
CA SER A 15 18.81 18.47 22.74
C SER A 15 18.24 17.16 22.17
N PRO A 16 19.02 16.39 21.38
CA PRO A 16 18.55 15.12 20.80
C PRO A 16 18.08 14.13 21.89
N MET A 17 18.66 14.19 23.09
CA MET A 17 18.24 13.40 24.26
C MET A 17 16.85 13.81 24.77
N HIS A 18 16.49 15.10 24.72
CA HIS A 18 15.16 15.60 25.08
C HIS A 18 14.09 15.16 24.07
N ARG A 19 14.42 15.16 22.77
CA ARG A 19 13.51 14.65 21.72
C ARG A 19 13.28 13.14 21.85
N LEU A 20 14.32 12.36 22.15
CA LEU A 20 14.19 10.92 22.41
C LEU A 20 13.32 10.59 23.62
N LYS A 21 13.44 11.36 24.71
CA LYS A 21 12.57 11.21 25.89
C LYS A 21 11.13 11.59 25.60
N ALA A 22 10.90 12.70 24.89
CA ALA A 22 9.57 13.13 24.48
C ALA A 22 8.89 12.08 23.58
N VAL A 23 9.61 11.55 22.58
CA VAL A 23 9.16 10.48 21.68
C VAL A 23 8.82 9.21 22.46
N LYS A 24 9.69 8.74 23.36
CA LYS A 24 9.37 7.58 24.22
C LYS A 24 8.14 7.85 25.09
N SER A 25 8.02 9.03 25.70
CA SER A 25 6.89 9.35 26.59
C SER A 25 5.56 9.51 25.88
N ALA A 26 5.55 9.87 24.59
CA ALA A 26 4.34 9.93 23.77
C ALA A 26 3.97 8.56 23.20
N ILE A 27 4.96 7.78 22.75
CA ILE A 27 4.72 6.50 22.07
C ILE A 27 4.24 5.41 23.04
N ILE A 28 4.86 5.30 24.22
CA ILE A 28 4.56 4.22 25.19
C ILE A 28 3.08 4.22 25.64
N PRO A 29 2.50 5.33 26.11
CA PRO A 29 1.08 5.38 26.48
C PRO A 29 0.16 5.21 25.27
N SER A 30 0.54 5.67 24.08
CA SER A 30 -0.25 5.49 22.86
C SER A 30 -0.31 4.03 22.41
N ILE A 31 0.81 3.30 22.50
CA ILE A 31 0.87 1.85 22.28
C ILE A 31 0.01 1.12 23.31
N MET A 32 0.11 1.50 24.59
CA MET A 32 -0.64 0.86 25.66
C MET A 32 -2.15 1.14 25.54
N GLN A 33 -2.55 2.36 25.16
CA GLN A 33 -3.94 2.70 24.88
C GLN A 33 -4.50 1.96 23.67
N ASN A 34 -3.74 1.85 22.56
CA ASN A 34 -4.21 1.08 21.41
C ASN A 34 -4.23 -0.44 21.70
N LEU A 35 -3.29 -0.97 22.49
CA LEU A 35 -3.33 -2.35 22.96
C LEU A 35 -4.54 -2.62 23.86
N VAL A 36 -4.84 -1.71 24.80
CA VAL A 36 -6.01 -1.79 25.68
C VAL A 36 -7.31 -1.65 24.86
N ARG A 37 -7.33 -0.80 23.83
CA ARG A 37 -8.45 -0.69 22.87
C ARG A 37 -8.66 -1.98 22.07
N VAL A 38 -7.59 -2.69 21.71
CA VAL A 38 -7.66 -4.00 21.03
C VAL A 38 -8.10 -5.12 21.99
N MET A 39 -7.66 -5.09 23.25
CA MET A 39 -8.08 -6.05 24.27
C MET A 39 -9.54 -5.84 24.73
N ASN A 40 -10.06 -4.61 24.65
CA ASN A 40 -11.49 -4.34 24.80
C ASN A 40 -12.22 -4.74 23.51
N LEU A 41 -12.53 -6.04 23.41
CA LEU A 41 -13.26 -6.71 22.32
C LEU A 41 -14.69 -6.18 22.05
N SER A 42 -15.12 -5.12 22.73
CA SER A 42 -16.48 -4.56 22.65
C SER A 42 -16.73 -3.68 21.42
N SER A 43 -15.69 -3.28 20.68
CA SER A 43 -15.81 -2.53 19.42
C SER A 43 -14.82 -3.06 18.39
N LEU A 44 -15.04 -4.26 17.87
CA LEU A 44 -14.28 -4.70 16.69
C LEU A 44 -14.56 -3.72 15.54
N ASP A 45 -13.63 -2.78 15.34
CA ASP A 45 -13.59 -1.89 14.19
C ASP A 45 -13.78 -2.76 12.94
N LEU A 46 -14.84 -2.51 12.15
CA LEU A 46 -15.14 -3.26 10.93
C LEU A 46 -13.92 -3.39 10.01
N ASN A 47 -13.05 -2.37 10.00
CA ASN A 47 -11.79 -2.36 9.27
C ASN A 47 -10.83 -3.47 9.72
N LEU A 48 -10.72 -3.73 11.03
CA LEU A 48 -9.84 -4.76 11.60
C LEU A 48 -10.38 -6.16 11.27
N ILE A 49 -11.71 -6.33 11.29
CA ILE A 49 -12.38 -7.55 10.81
C ILE A 49 -12.08 -7.80 9.33
N VAL A 50 -12.21 -6.77 8.47
CA VAL A 50 -11.92 -6.90 7.04
C VAL A 50 -10.46 -7.29 6.80
N LEU A 51 -9.50 -6.68 7.50
CA LEU A 51 -8.09 -7.04 7.43
C LEU A 51 -7.83 -8.48 7.91
N LEU A 52 -8.52 -8.94 8.94
CA LEU A 52 -8.39 -10.30 9.46
C LEU A 52 -8.95 -11.35 8.49
N ILE A 53 -10.09 -11.05 7.85
CA ILE A 53 -10.65 -11.87 6.78
C ILE A 53 -9.67 -11.95 5.60
N LEU A 54 -9.07 -10.82 5.23
CA LEU A 54 -8.02 -10.74 4.21
C LEU A 54 -6.80 -11.60 4.54
N LEU A 55 -6.35 -11.58 5.79
CA LEU A 55 -5.24 -12.40 6.25
C LEU A 55 -5.59 -13.89 6.17
N ALA A 56 -6.76 -14.28 6.67
CA ALA A 56 -7.26 -15.65 6.62
C ALA A 56 -7.40 -16.13 5.17
N CYS A 57 -7.93 -15.28 4.30
CA CYS A 57 -8.02 -15.50 2.86
C CYS A 57 -6.65 -15.68 2.21
N GLY A 58 -5.66 -14.84 2.54
CA GLY A 58 -4.29 -14.96 2.04
C GLY A 58 -3.65 -16.30 2.42
N ILE A 59 -3.86 -16.74 3.67
CA ILE A 59 -3.37 -18.03 4.17
C ILE A 59 -4.05 -19.19 3.43
N PHE A 60 -5.37 -19.13 3.27
CA PHE A 60 -6.14 -20.16 2.57
C PHE A 60 -5.81 -20.24 1.07
N SER A 61 -5.51 -19.10 0.45
CA SER A 61 -5.06 -18.99 -0.94
C SER A 61 -3.58 -19.37 -1.12
N HIS A 62 -2.84 -19.66 -0.04
CA HIS A 62 -1.38 -19.84 -0.03
C HIS A 62 -0.62 -18.65 -0.67
N ASN A 63 -1.23 -17.47 -0.66
CA ASN A 63 -0.66 -16.28 -1.27
C ASN A 63 0.13 -15.49 -0.21
N SER A 64 1.44 -15.73 -0.17
CA SER A 64 2.35 -15.07 0.78
C SER A 64 2.30 -13.55 0.66
N ALA A 65 2.12 -12.99 -0.54
CA ALA A 65 2.05 -11.54 -0.72
C ALA A 65 0.80 -10.93 -0.03
N VAL A 66 -0.37 -11.58 -0.16
CA VAL A 66 -1.60 -11.15 0.51
C VAL A 66 -1.43 -11.23 2.03
N SER A 67 -0.92 -12.37 2.52
CA SER A 67 -0.77 -12.61 3.96
C SER A 67 0.21 -11.62 4.60
N ILE A 68 1.34 -11.34 3.94
CA ILE A 68 2.32 -10.38 4.43
C ILE A 68 1.73 -8.97 4.43
N ALA A 69 1.07 -8.56 3.35
CA ALA A 69 0.45 -7.23 3.27
C ALA A 69 -0.63 -7.04 4.35
N ALA A 70 -1.53 -8.01 4.51
CA ALA A 70 -2.57 -7.97 5.54
C ALA A 70 -1.97 -7.97 6.95
N GLY A 71 -0.96 -8.80 7.20
CA GLY A 71 -0.27 -8.86 8.49
C GLY A 71 0.41 -7.54 8.86
N VAL A 72 1.14 -6.93 7.93
CA VAL A 72 1.78 -5.62 8.14
C VAL A 72 0.74 -4.54 8.44
N LEU A 73 -0.38 -4.50 7.70
CA LEU A 73 -1.45 -3.53 7.94
C LEU A 73 -2.14 -3.73 9.30
N ILE A 74 -2.32 -4.97 9.76
CA ILE A 74 -2.84 -5.29 11.09
C ILE A 74 -1.88 -4.74 12.17
N VAL A 75 -0.58 -4.97 12.02
CA VAL A 75 0.43 -4.43 12.95
C VAL A 75 0.37 -2.91 12.98
N PHE A 76 0.36 -2.25 11.81
CA PHE A 76 0.26 -0.80 11.69
C PHE A 76 -0.99 -0.24 12.38
N ARG A 77 -2.13 -0.92 12.24
CA ARG A 77 -3.41 -0.52 12.84
C ARG A 77 -3.43 -0.65 14.36
N ILE A 78 -2.81 -1.69 14.91
CA ILE A 78 -2.72 -1.95 16.36
C ILE A 78 -1.71 -0.99 17.02
N THR A 79 -0.70 -0.52 16.29
CA THR A 79 0.21 0.53 16.77
C THR A 79 -0.36 1.95 16.57
N PRO A 80 0.15 2.97 17.27
CA PRO A 80 -0.22 4.38 17.04
C PRO A 80 0.21 4.93 15.66
N LEU A 81 0.72 4.07 14.76
CA LEU A 81 1.09 4.41 13.39
C LEU A 81 -0.11 4.68 12.48
N ASN A 82 -1.34 4.66 13.00
CA ASN A 82 -2.55 4.93 12.23
C ASN A 82 -2.56 6.35 11.60
N GLU A 83 -1.84 7.30 12.19
CA GLU A 83 -1.67 8.65 11.63
C GLU A 83 -0.85 8.68 10.33
N PHE A 84 -0.06 7.64 10.06
CA PHE A 84 0.75 7.53 8.84
C PHE A 84 0.01 6.88 7.66
N PHE A 85 -1.22 6.40 7.83
CA PHE A 85 -1.99 5.80 6.73
C PHE A 85 -2.12 6.70 5.49
N PRO A 86 -2.39 8.02 5.60
CA PRO A 86 -2.44 8.90 4.43
C PRO A 86 -1.10 8.96 3.69
N TYR A 87 0.01 8.99 4.42
CA TYR A 87 1.35 8.94 3.83
C TYR A 87 1.62 7.58 3.18
N LEU A 88 1.23 6.48 3.84
CA LEU A 88 1.35 5.13 3.31
C LEU A 88 0.55 4.96 2.02
N GLN A 89 -0.64 5.57 1.93
CA GLN A 89 -1.49 5.48 0.76
C GLN A 89 -0.97 6.33 -0.41
N GLN A 90 -0.59 7.58 -0.17
CA GLN A 90 -0.08 8.47 -1.21
C GLN A 90 1.32 8.09 -1.69
N HIS A 91 2.25 7.87 -0.76
CA HIS A 91 3.64 7.56 -1.10
C HIS A 91 3.83 6.07 -1.34
N GLY A 92 3.14 5.19 -0.62
CA GLY A 92 3.26 3.75 -0.82
C GLY A 92 2.76 3.30 -2.19
N LEU A 93 1.72 3.92 -2.74
CA LEU A 93 1.31 3.64 -4.12
C LEU A 93 2.38 4.08 -5.13
N ASN A 94 2.92 5.30 -4.98
CA ASN A 94 3.95 5.81 -5.88
C ASN A 94 5.23 4.95 -5.83
N ILE A 95 5.73 4.66 -4.62
CA ILE A 95 6.87 3.77 -4.39
C ILE A 95 6.58 2.37 -4.93
N GLY A 96 5.38 1.84 -4.71
CA GLY A 96 4.95 0.54 -5.22
C GLY A 96 4.98 0.48 -6.75
N ILE A 97 4.45 1.48 -7.44
CA ILE A 97 4.50 1.58 -8.90
C ILE A 97 5.95 1.62 -9.39
N ILE A 98 6.82 2.43 -8.76
CA ILE A 98 8.24 2.50 -9.13
C ILE A 98 8.91 1.13 -8.99
N ILE A 99 8.70 0.44 -7.86
CA ILE A 99 9.26 -0.91 -7.63
C ILE A 99 8.73 -1.90 -8.68
N LEU A 100 7.43 -1.87 -8.99
CA LEU A 100 6.82 -2.70 -10.02
C LEU A 100 7.43 -2.41 -11.40
N THR A 101 7.62 -1.14 -11.77
CA THR A 101 8.25 -0.75 -13.04
C THR A 101 9.67 -1.25 -13.13
N ILE A 102 10.48 -1.14 -12.06
CA ILE A 102 11.84 -1.68 -12.01
C ILE A 102 11.81 -3.20 -12.24
N GLY A 103 10.91 -3.92 -11.56
CA GLY A 103 10.75 -5.37 -11.72
C GLY A 103 10.42 -5.78 -13.16
N VAL A 104 9.50 -5.06 -13.81
CA VAL A 104 9.10 -5.32 -15.21
C VAL A 104 10.20 -4.96 -16.21
N LEU A 105 11.03 -3.94 -15.93
CA LEU A 105 12.16 -3.56 -16.78
C LEU A 105 13.41 -4.45 -16.59
N THR A 106 13.47 -5.20 -15.49
CA THR A 106 14.63 -6.06 -15.15
C THR A 106 15.01 -7.07 -16.25
N PRO A 107 14.09 -7.78 -16.93
CA PRO A 107 14.43 -8.69 -18.03
C PRO A 107 15.09 -8.00 -19.22
N ILE A 108 14.73 -6.74 -19.47
CA ILE A 108 15.32 -5.91 -20.53
C ILE A 108 16.74 -5.49 -20.10
N ALA A 109 16.88 -4.98 -18.88
CA ALA A 109 18.18 -4.52 -18.35
C ALA A 109 19.19 -5.67 -18.16
N SER A 110 18.72 -6.89 -17.86
CA SER A 110 19.57 -8.08 -17.71
C SER A 110 19.99 -8.72 -19.03
N GLY A 111 19.60 -8.16 -20.18
CA GLY A 111 19.96 -8.69 -21.50
C GLY A 111 19.34 -10.04 -21.84
N LYS A 112 18.36 -10.52 -21.05
CA LYS A 112 17.63 -11.77 -21.29
C LYS A 112 16.79 -11.72 -22.57
N ILE A 113 16.46 -10.52 -23.05
CA ILE A 113 15.72 -10.30 -24.29
C ILE A 113 16.70 -9.73 -25.34
N PRO A 114 17.08 -10.49 -26.38
CA PRO A 114 17.96 -9.99 -27.43
C PRO A 114 17.28 -8.85 -28.19
N GLY A 115 18.01 -7.78 -28.51
CA GLY A 115 17.47 -6.57 -29.15
C GLY A 115 16.74 -6.83 -30.47
N ASP A 116 17.20 -7.82 -31.23
CA ASP A 116 16.56 -8.24 -32.49
C ASP A 116 15.17 -8.87 -32.27
N ALA A 117 14.95 -9.54 -31.13
CA ALA A 117 13.66 -10.08 -30.77
C ALA A 117 12.67 -8.98 -30.34
N ILE A 118 13.17 -7.88 -29.79
CA ILE A 118 12.35 -6.71 -29.44
C ILE A 118 11.79 -6.08 -30.72
N LEU A 119 12.66 -5.78 -31.70
CA LEU A 119 12.25 -5.19 -32.98
C LEU A 119 11.31 -6.11 -33.78
N LYS A 120 11.58 -7.42 -33.81
CA LYS A 120 10.65 -8.40 -34.41
C LYS A 120 9.32 -8.49 -33.66
N SER A 121 9.33 -8.32 -32.34
CA SER A 121 8.10 -8.33 -31.54
C SER A 121 7.25 -7.13 -31.88
N PHE A 122 7.82 -5.91 -31.96
CA PHE A 122 7.09 -4.69 -32.35
C PHE A 122 6.36 -4.80 -33.70
N LEU A 123 6.91 -5.55 -34.66
CA LEU A 123 6.30 -5.81 -35.97
C LEU A 123 5.24 -6.92 -35.96
N SER A 124 5.11 -7.69 -34.87
CA SER A 124 4.11 -8.74 -34.76
C SER A 124 2.75 -8.16 -34.38
N TRP A 125 1.68 -8.66 -35.02
CA TRP A 125 0.29 -8.26 -34.72
C TRP A 125 -0.07 -8.42 -33.23
N LYS A 126 0.49 -9.44 -32.58
CA LYS A 126 0.30 -9.72 -31.14
C LYS A 126 0.90 -8.62 -30.26
N SER A 127 2.08 -8.10 -30.61
CA SER A 127 2.71 -7.02 -29.84
C SER A 127 2.01 -5.69 -30.04
N LEU A 128 1.48 -5.41 -31.24
CA LEU A 128 0.73 -4.18 -31.48
C LEU A 128 -0.52 -4.12 -30.59
N LEU A 129 -1.25 -5.23 -30.49
CA LEU A 129 -2.36 -5.40 -29.56
C LEU A 129 -1.92 -5.25 -28.10
N ALA A 130 -0.78 -5.85 -27.71
CA ALA A 130 -0.24 -5.72 -26.36
C ALA A 130 0.10 -4.26 -26.01
N ILE A 131 0.66 -3.50 -26.94
CA ILE A 131 0.95 -2.06 -26.78
C ILE A 131 -0.34 -1.27 -26.63
N ALA A 132 -1.35 -1.53 -27.46
CA ALA A 132 -2.64 -0.86 -27.39
C ALA A 132 -3.34 -1.10 -26.03
N ILE A 133 -3.35 -2.35 -25.56
CA ILE A 133 -3.90 -2.70 -24.24
C ILE A 133 -3.06 -2.06 -23.13
N GLY A 134 -1.73 -2.05 -23.25
CA GLY A 134 -0.84 -1.41 -22.30
C GLY A 134 -1.12 0.09 -22.14
N LEU A 135 -1.33 0.80 -23.25
CA LEU A 135 -1.73 2.22 -23.24
C LEU A 135 -3.10 2.41 -22.57
N LEU A 136 -4.09 1.58 -22.89
CA LEU A 136 -5.41 1.65 -22.27
C LEU A 136 -5.32 1.44 -20.75
N VAL A 137 -4.60 0.41 -20.30
CA VAL A 137 -4.46 0.11 -18.87
C VAL A 137 -3.71 1.22 -18.13
N ALA A 138 -2.65 1.79 -18.73
CA ALA A 138 -1.93 2.91 -18.14
C ALA A 138 -2.83 4.15 -17.98
N TRP A 139 -3.63 4.45 -19.00
CA TRP A 139 -4.61 5.54 -18.95
C TRP A 139 -5.70 5.30 -17.90
N LEU A 140 -6.19 4.06 -17.79
CA LEU A 140 -7.15 3.66 -16.74
C LEU A 140 -6.55 3.78 -15.34
N GLY A 141 -5.29 3.38 -15.15
CA GLY A 141 -4.59 3.53 -13.88
C GLY A 141 -4.55 4.99 -13.43
N GLY A 142 -4.18 5.92 -14.33
CA GLY A 142 -4.17 7.35 -14.04
C GLY A 142 -5.54 7.90 -13.62
N ARG A 143 -6.63 7.44 -14.24
CA ARG A 143 -8.00 7.78 -13.84
C ARG A 143 -8.42 7.14 -12.52
N GLY A 144 -8.02 5.89 -12.30
CA GLY A 144 -8.28 5.15 -11.07
C GLY A 144 -7.69 5.84 -9.84
N VAL A 145 -6.44 6.33 -9.92
CA VAL A 145 -5.82 7.11 -8.82
C VAL A 145 -6.66 8.33 -8.46
N LYS A 146 -7.17 9.06 -9.46
CA LYS A 146 -7.98 10.27 -9.22
C LYS A 146 -9.30 9.94 -8.53
N LEU A 147 -10.00 8.90 -8.98
CA LEU A 147 -11.24 8.46 -8.33
C LEU A 147 -11.04 8.02 -6.89
N MET A 148 -9.91 7.37 -6.60
CA MET A 148 -9.62 6.93 -5.24
C MET A 148 -9.47 8.09 -4.26
N SER A 149 -8.88 9.19 -4.72
CA SER A 149 -8.72 10.40 -3.92
C SER A 149 -10.02 11.17 -3.76
N ASN A 150 -10.90 11.14 -4.77
CA ASN A 150 -12.12 11.94 -4.78
C ASN A 150 -13.31 11.24 -4.11
N GLN A 151 -13.40 9.90 -4.17
CA GLN A 151 -14.58 9.13 -3.73
C GLN A 151 -14.19 7.87 -2.94
N PRO A 152 -13.77 8.02 -1.67
CA PRO A 152 -13.30 6.91 -0.85
C PRO A 152 -14.36 5.82 -0.58
N ASP A 153 -15.65 6.18 -0.60
CA ASP A 153 -16.75 5.22 -0.43
C ASP A 153 -16.77 4.16 -1.54
N ILE A 154 -16.52 4.59 -2.78
CA ILE A 154 -16.42 3.68 -3.93
C ILE A 154 -15.17 2.79 -3.80
N VAL A 155 -14.07 3.34 -3.28
CA VAL A 155 -12.84 2.57 -3.02
C VAL A 155 -13.07 1.46 -2.00
N ALA A 156 -13.84 1.74 -0.93
CA ALA A 156 -14.18 0.73 0.05
C ALA A 156 -14.97 -0.44 -0.58
N GLY A 157 -15.95 -0.14 -1.43
CA GLY A 157 -16.69 -1.15 -2.20
C GLY A 157 -15.79 -1.97 -3.15
N LEU A 158 -14.86 -1.29 -3.84
CA LEU A 158 -13.85 -1.94 -4.68
C LEU A 158 -12.91 -2.85 -3.91
N LEU A 159 -12.47 -2.43 -2.72
CA LEU A 159 -11.63 -3.22 -1.85
C LEU A 159 -12.36 -4.51 -1.45
N ILE A 160 -13.62 -4.41 -1.01
CA ILE A 160 -14.41 -5.60 -0.67
C ILE A 160 -14.54 -6.54 -1.87
N GLY A 161 -14.87 -6.02 -3.05
CA GLY A 161 -15.01 -6.83 -4.26
C GLY A 161 -13.71 -7.50 -4.71
N THR A 162 -12.59 -6.79 -4.67
CA THR A 162 -11.27 -7.34 -5.06
C THR A 162 -10.77 -8.38 -4.06
N VAL A 163 -10.99 -8.16 -2.77
CA VAL A 163 -10.70 -9.13 -1.70
C VAL A 163 -11.52 -10.39 -1.86
N ALA A 164 -12.82 -10.26 -2.07
CA ALA A 164 -13.71 -11.41 -2.30
C ALA A 164 -13.30 -12.18 -3.57
N GLY A 165 -12.95 -11.48 -4.65
CA GLY A 165 -12.45 -12.08 -5.88
C GLY A 165 -11.15 -12.86 -5.66
N VAL A 166 -10.19 -12.31 -4.91
CA VAL A 166 -8.95 -13.01 -4.55
C VAL A 166 -9.23 -14.25 -3.71
N ALA A 167 -10.18 -14.18 -2.77
CA ALA A 167 -10.57 -15.29 -1.93
C ALA A 167 -11.16 -16.47 -2.70
N VAL A 168 -12.03 -16.17 -3.66
CA VAL A 168 -12.75 -17.20 -4.42
C VAL A 168 -11.92 -17.73 -5.58
N LEU A 169 -11.21 -16.84 -6.29
CA LEU A 169 -10.51 -17.16 -7.54
C LEU A 169 -9.02 -17.51 -7.34
N ARG A 170 -8.53 -17.50 -6.09
CA ARG A 170 -7.10 -17.67 -5.75
C ARG A 170 -6.18 -16.70 -6.52
N GLY A 171 -6.68 -15.49 -6.77
CA GLY A 171 -5.98 -14.45 -7.51
C GLY A 171 -4.87 -13.76 -6.70
N VAL A 172 -4.19 -12.82 -7.34
CA VAL A 172 -3.25 -11.90 -6.67
C VAL A 172 -3.95 -10.54 -6.52
N PRO A 173 -3.91 -9.91 -5.33
CA PRO A 173 -4.47 -8.59 -5.15
C PRO A 173 -3.60 -7.57 -5.89
N VAL A 174 -4.01 -7.19 -7.11
CA VAL A 174 -3.34 -6.14 -7.91
C VAL A 174 -3.74 -4.73 -7.46
N GLY A 175 -4.43 -4.64 -6.32
CA GLY A 175 -4.96 -3.42 -5.75
C GLY A 175 -6.25 -2.93 -6.43
N PRO A 176 -6.96 -1.99 -5.79
CA PRO A 176 -8.19 -1.43 -6.35
C PRO A 176 -7.95 -0.54 -7.58
N LEU A 177 -6.69 -0.28 -7.99
CA LEU A 177 -6.36 0.73 -9.00
C LEU A 177 -6.91 0.38 -10.39
N ILE A 178 -6.70 -0.86 -10.84
CA ILE A 178 -7.17 -1.33 -12.15
C ILE A 178 -8.69 -1.34 -12.18
N ALA A 179 -9.30 -1.87 -11.11
CA ALA A 179 -10.74 -1.91 -10.98
C ALA A 179 -11.33 -0.49 -10.90
N ALA A 180 -10.67 0.46 -10.23
CA ALA A 180 -11.09 1.86 -10.17
C ALA A 180 -10.97 2.51 -11.55
N GLY A 181 -9.93 2.19 -12.31
CA GLY A 181 -9.78 2.62 -13.69
C GLY A 181 -10.92 2.12 -14.58
N ILE A 182 -11.30 0.84 -14.49
CA ILE A 182 -12.44 0.30 -15.24
C ILE A 182 -13.75 0.95 -14.78
N LEU A 183 -13.97 1.05 -13.46
CA LEU A 183 -15.17 1.66 -12.91
C LEU A 183 -15.29 3.13 -13.31
N SER A 184 -14.17 3.84 -13.48
CA SER A 184 -14.11 5.22 -13.98
C SER A 184 -14.77 5.40 -15.34
N LEU A 185 -14.72 4.37 -16.19
CA LEU A 185 -15.35 4.40 -17.50
C LEU A 185 -16.85 4.17 -17.40
N LEU A 186 -17.27 3.32 -16.46
CA LEU A 186 -18.68 2.93 -16.29
C LEU A 186 -19.49 4.02 -15.58
N ILE A 187 -18.91 4.65 -14.56
CA ILE A 187 -19.58 5.73 -13.81
C ILE A 187 -19.56 7.05 -14.62
N GLY A 188 -18.73 7.13 -15.67
CA GLY A 188 -18.54 8.35 -16.45
C GLY A 188 -17.87 9.44 -15.61
N SER A 189 -17.21 10.38 -16.26
CA SER A 189 -16.56 11.51 -15.59
C SER A 189 -17.58 12.42 -14.89
N GLY A 190 -17.95 12.07 -13.66
CA GLY A 190 -18.57 12.96 -12.68
C GLY A 190 -17.49 13.70 -11.89
N GLN A 191 -16.87 14.67 -12.56
CA GLN A 191 -15.94 15.71 -12.07
C GLN A 191 -14.56 15.27 -11.54
#